data_AF-A0A1G0A7D0-F1
#
_entry.id   AF-A0A1G0A7D0-F1
#
_cell.length_a   1.000
_cell.length_b   1.000
_cell.length_c   1.000
_cell.angle_alpha   90.00
_cell.angle_beta   90.00
_cell.angle_gamma   90.00
#
_symmetry.space_group_name_H-M   'P 1'
#
loop_
_entity.id
_entity.type
_entity.pdbx_description
1 polymer ?
#
loop_
_entity_poly.entity_id
_entity_poly.type
_entity_poly.pdbx_seq_one_letter_code
_entity_poly.pdbx_strand_id
1 'polypeptide(L)'
;MILYSSLILLGIVADAWLLTLVALRIRRFWTKATFAALALSFIIMGGSYVGTAEGFLPASWEGVTLGALVLAHPLTAILVLSLIHGEVLPRRRPLIFLLLVPVPFLAALAPVGGWSLNVVYAANPLGGFLVLSMAIALAETIYARITSPLMAAESFWLSAGLVALLVAGPIYGYELQALSFPDSAGSNVATPIALGAFALVAFHGNPFPAAYPVARRRWRGEGALGDGLTFVFDETRPKYAGVIARSEAGRGRPVLILSRTSSAGTRTGGRPLEAALEPTRYAALRTLGTASEFVTRAPGSLVAIPELADLSAIAGWARTRDMLLRMRVLCRLAGSSLLLTTSRLTEAEREDLRGLKMPWWPLPDPADEIEAILARSFGTGAGRLLESFERAQHLARGQLTTAHVEALTAFLEQAVGELAVGAGDAKAVQGLRDQVSLASQALRAYAARNPADLSRGDWPSKESGPADREFLVRAADYWKGKEMEELFTTAQALSSRESLYDRAKAVFTEHLGDAGESLLRTELTKLGRTPADLGPADLSRLADRAAVDLAVMADVVDVPQERDRIAAAVESIRRRLATLGGDDL
;
A
#
# COMPACT_ATOMS: atom_id res chain seq x y z
N MET A 1 25.95 45.01 16.31
CA MET A 1 26.22 44.14 15.14
C MET A 1 26.45 42.67 15.52
N ILE A 2 27.55 42.32 16.22
CA ILE A 2 27.98 40.92 16.47
C ILE A 2 26.86 39.98 16.95
N LEU A 3 26.00 40.42 17.88
CA LEU A 3 24.95 39.59 18.47
C LEU A 3 23.81 39.28 17.47
N TYR A 4 23.51 40.22 16.58
CA TYR A 4 22.48 40.06 15.53
C TYR A 4 22.99 39.19 14.37
N SER A 5 24.23 39.41 13.94
CA SER A 5 24.89 38.56 12.94
C SER A 5 25.01 37.10 13.42
N SER A 6 25.32 36.90 14.71
CA SER A 6 25.34 35.56 15.34
C SER A 6 23.97 34.88 15.32
N LEU A 7 22.90 35.65 15.54
CA LEU A 7 21.53 35.14 15.50
C LEU A 7 21.12 34.70 14.09
N ILE A 8 21.50 35.47 13.07
CA ILE A 8 21.27 35.10 11.66
C ILE A 8 22.11 33.88 11.28
N LEU A 9 23.37 33.80 11.73
CA LEU A 9 24.23 32.65 11.50
C LEU A 9 23.65 31.38 12.10
N LEU A 10 23.07 31.47 13.31
CA LEU A 10 22.34 30.36 13.93
C LEU A 10 21.10 29.95 13.10
N GLY A 11 20.39 30.93 12.54
CA GLY A 11 19.30 30.69 11.59
C GLY A 11 19.76 29.93 10.33
N ILE A 12 20.88 30.34 9.72
CA ILE A 12 21.46 29.66 8.55
C ILE A 12 21.80 28.20 8.87
N VAL A 13 22.39 27.94 10.05
CA VAL A 13 22.71 26.57 10.49
C VAL A 13 21.42 25.75 10.64
N ALA A 14 20.36 26.32 11.21
CA ALA A 14 19.07 25.66 11.32
C ALA A 14 18.44 25.37 9.95
N ASP A 15 18.50 26.32 9.01
CA ASP A 15 18.01 26.15 7.64
C ASP A 15 18.77 25.05 6.88
N ALA A 16 20.09 25.01 7.02
CA ALA A 16 20.94 23.96 6.44
C ALA A 16 20.64 22.57 7.05
N TRP A 17 20.39 22.51 8.36
CA TRP A 17 19.97 21.30 9.03
C TRP A 17 18.61 20.81 8.54
N LEU A 18 17.62 21.70 8.43
CA LEU A 18 16.28 21.39 7.89
C LEU A 18 16.33 20.94 6.43
N LEU A 19 17.16 21.59 5.61
CA LEU A 19 17.42 21.19 4.22
C LEU A 19 17.95 19.75 4.17
N THR A 20 18.94 19.43 4.98
CA THR A 20 19.53 18.09 5.06
C THR A 20 18.51 17.06 5.53
N LEU A 21 17.73 17.39 6.57
CA LEU A 21 16.67 16.54 7.11
C LEU A 21 15.62 16.21 6.04
N VAL A 22 15.09 17.23 5.35
CA VAL A 22 14.12 17.05 4.26
C VAL A 22 14.72 16.25 3.12
N ALA A 23 15.96 16.54 2.74
CA ALA A 23 16.64 15.84 1.66
C ALA A 23 16.83 14.34 1.95
N LEU A 24 17.09 13.96 3.20
CA LEU A 24 17.30 12.57 3.58
C LEU A 24 15.99 11.80 3.82
N ARG A 25 14.95 12.47 4.32
CA ARG A 25 13.76 11.79 4.86
C ARG A 25 12.51 11.92 3.99
N ILE A 26 12.38 12.98 3.18
CA ILE A 26 11.21 13.16 2.29
C ILE A 26 11.42 12.40 0.99
N ARG A 27 10.45 11.56 0.63
CA ARG A 27 10.52 10.71 -0.58
C ARG A 27 9.99 11.40 -1.84
N ARG A 28 9.13 12.41 -1.67
CA ARG A 28 8.53 13.19 -2.75
C ARG A 28 9.58 14.04 -3.44
N PHE A 29 9.87 13.74 -4.70
CA PHE A 29 10.92 14.40 -5.46
C PHE A 29 10.65 15.89 -5.63
N TRP A 30 9.43 16.26 -6.02
CA TRP A 30 9.11 17.67 -6.30
C TRP A 30 9.13 18.52 -5.05
N THR A 31 8.51 18.05 -3.96
CA THR A 31 8.53 18.75 -2.67
C THR A 31 9.96 18.92 -2.15
N LYS A 32 10.81 17.89 -2.29
CA LYS A 32 12.22 17.98 -1.92
C LYS A 32 12.97 19.02 -2.76
N ALA A 33 12.76 19.04 -4.06
CA ALA A 33 13.44 19.98 -4.97
C ALA A 33 13.03 21.43 -4.70
N THR A 34 11.72 21.71 -4.54
CA THR A 34 11.23 23.07 -4.26
C THR A 34 11.61 23.54 -2.86
N PHE A 35 11.56 22.65 -1.86
CA PHE A 35 12.04 22.95 -0.51
C PHE A 35 13.54 23.25 -0.52
N ALA A 36 14.33 22.48 -1.27
CA ALA A 36 15.76 22.71 -1.39
C ALA A 36 16.09 24.05 -2.05
N ALA A 37 15.42 24.38 -3.15
CA ALA A 37 15.59 25.68 -3.81
C ALA A 37 15.22 26.85 -2.88
N LEU A 38 14.13 26.72 -2.11
CA LEU A 38 13.71 27.74 -1.16
C LEU A 38 14.70 27.90 0.00
N ALA A 39 15.08 26.80 0.64
CA ALA A 39 16.03 26.81 1.76
C ALA A 39 17.39 27.36 1.34
N LEU A 40 17.91 26.97 0.16
CA LEU A 40 19.14 27.54 -0.39
C LEU A 40 19.02 29.04 -0.63
N SER A 41 17.87 29.52 -1.11
CA SER A 41 17.64 30.96 -1.31
C SER A 41 17.73 31.73 0.01
N PHE A 42 17.15 31.19 1.10
CA PHE A 42 17.26 31.80 2.43
C PHE A 42 18.66 31.71 3.03
N ILE A 43 19.37 30.59 2.83
CA ILE A 43 20.77 30.43 3.26
C ILE A 43 21.67 31.45 2.55
N ILE A 44 21.52 31.63 1.23
CA ILE A 44 22.28 32.61 0.45
C ILE A 44 21.95 34.03 0.92
N MET A 45 20.68 34.34 1.16
CA MET A 45 20.24 35.64 1.65
C MET A 45 20.82 35.96 3.04
N GLY A 46 20.73 35.03 4.00
CA GLY A 46 21.32 35.20 5.33
C GLY A 46 22.84 35.26 5.30
N GLY A 47 23.49 34.42 4.50
CA GLY A 47 24.95 34.36 4.39
C GLY A 47 25.55 35.58 3.72
N SER A 48 24.92 36.07 2.65
CA SER A 48 25.31 37.33 2.00
C SER A 48 25.17 38.51 2.96
N TYR A 49 24.08 38.57 3.72
CA TYR A 49 23.89 39.57 4.77
C TYR A 49 24.99 39.56 5.84
N VAL A 50 25.27 38.40 6.46
CA VAL A 50 26.31 38.31 7.50
C VAL A 50 27.68 38.65 6.90
N GLY A 51 27.94 38.19 5.68
CA GLY A 51 29.20 38.47 4.98
C GLY A 51 29.40 39.97 4.68
N THR A 52 28.37 40.69 4.25
CA THR A 52 28.47 42.14 4.01
C THR A 52 28.53 42.93 5.31
N ALA A 53 27.73 42.56 6.32
CA ALA A 53 27.69 43.25 7.61
C ALA A 53 29.03 43.13 8.36
N GLU A 54 29.65 41.95 8.39
CA GLU A 54 30.94 41.73 9.07
C GLU A 54 32.16 42.10 8.19
N GLY A 55 31.95 42.65 6.99
CA GLY A 55 33.02 43.11 6.10
C GLY A 55 33.76 42.00 5.34
N PHE A 56 33.26 40.77 5.32
CA PHE A 56 33.82 39.65 4.57
C PHE A 56 33.47 39.67 3.07
N LEU A 57 32.36 40.31 2.70
CA LEU A 57 31.87 40.43 1.32
C LEU A 57 31.74 41.90 0.91
N PRO A 58 32.03 42.26 -0.35
CA PRO A 58 31.83 43.61 -0.85
C PRO A 58 30.35 43.96 -1.00
N ALA A 59 30.02 45.25 -0.92
CA ALA A 59 28.65 45.77 -1.06
C ALA A 59 27.95 45.38 -2.38
N SER A 60 28.70 45.01 -3.42
CA SER A 60 28.16 44.49 -4.68
C SER A 60 27.31 43.20 -4.51
N TRP A 61 27.41 42.52 -3.36
CA TRP A 61 26.58 41.36 -3.03
C TRP A 61 25.13 41.70 -2.70
N GLU A 62 24.78 42.97 -2.48
CA GLU A 62 23.38 43.38 -2.25
C GLU A 62 22.44 42.94 -3.40
N GLY A 63 22.92 42.97 -4.65
CA GLY A 63 22.15 42.49 -5.80
C GLY A 63 21.88 40.98 -5.76
N VAL A 64 22.81 40.20 -5.19
CA VAL A 64 22.65 38.75 -4.99
C VAL A 64 21.62 38.49 -3.89
N THR A 65 21.70 39.21 -2.77
CA THR A 65 20.73 39.13 -1.67
C THR A 65 19.32 39.48 -2.15
N LEU A 66 19.19 40.57 -2.92
CA LEU A 66 17.93 40.97 -3.53
C LEU A 66 17.39 39.92 -4.49
N GLY A 67 18.24 39.39 -5.39
CA GLY A 67 17.85 38.33 -6.32
C GLY A 67 17.38 37.06 -5.60
N ALA A 68 18.07 36.66 -4.53
CA ALA A 68 17.67 35.52 -3.69
C ALA A 68 16.30 35.76 -3.01
N LEU A 69 16.05 36.99 -2.54
CA LEU A 69 14.76 37.38 -1.97
C LEU A 69 13.63 37.32 -3.01
N VAL A 70 13.86 37.87 -4.22
CA VAL A 70 12.90 37.83 -5.34
C VAL A 70 12.57 36.39 -5.74
N LEU A 71 13.55 35.49 -5.68
CA LEU A 71 13.36 34.07 -5.98
C LEU A 71 12.64 33.32 -4.85
N ALA A 72 12.92 33.64 -3.59
CA ALA A 72 12.35 32.93 -2.43
C ALA A 72 10.82 33.07 -2.33
N HIS A 73 10.25 34.20 -2.71
CA HIS A 73 8.80 34.45 -2.64
C HIS A 73 7.95 33.56 -3.57
N PRO A 74 8.21 33.50 -4.89
CA PRO A 74 7.50 32.57 -5.77
C PRO A 74 7.82 31.11 -5.42
N LEU A 75 9.04 30.79 -4.96
CA LEU A 75 9.35 29.44 -4.47
C LEU A 75 8.53 29.05 -3.24
N THR A 76 8.26 30.00 -2.33
CA THR A 76 7.38 29.80 -1.17
C THR A 76 5.96 29.47 -1.63
N ALA A 77 5.43 30.23 -2.58
CA ALA A 77 4.11 29.98 -3.15
C ALA A 77 4.03 28.59 -3.81
N ILE A 78 5.02 28.27 -4.66
CA ILE A 78 5.10 26.96 -5.33
C ILE A 78 5.19 25.82 -4.32
N LEU A 79 6.02 25.95 -3.29
CA LEU A 79 6.17 24.93 -2.25
C LEU A 79 4.85 24.73 -1.49
N VAL A 80 4.21 25.79 -1.02
CA VAL A 80 2.91 25.71 -0.30
C VAL A 80 1.85 25.04 -1.17
N LEU A 81 1.73 25.46 -2.43
CA LEU A 81 0.82 24.85 -3.40
C LEU A 81 1.14 23.36 -3.62
N SER A 82 2.42 22.98 -3.65
CA SER A 82 2.85 21.59 -3.78
C SER A 82 2.50 20.75 -2.55
N LEU A 83 2.54 21.33 -1.35
CA LEU A 83 2.18 20.65 -0.11
C LEU A 83 0.66 20.41 -0.02
N ILE A 84 -0.15 21.36 -0.51
CA ILE A 84 -1.63 21.27 -0.51
C ILE A 84 -2.16 20.35 -1.62
N HIS A 85 -1.60 20.42 -2.82
CA HIS A 85 -2.11 19.70 -4.00
C HIS A 85 -1.32 18.43 -4.37
N GLY A 86 -0.14 18.22 -3.78
CA GLY A 86 0.71 17.06 -4.03
C GLY A 86 1.56 17.16 -5.30
N GLU A 87 2.21 16.04 -5.64
CA GLU A 87 3.21 15.98 -6.73
C GLU A 87 2.66 16.17 -8.15
N VAL A 88 1.33 16.17 -8.31
CA VAL A 88 0.69 16.39 -9.61
C VAL A 88 0.64 17.87 -9.97
N LEU A 89 1.02 18.79 -9.06
CA LEU A 89 1.03 20.23 -9.30
C LEU A 89 1.65 20.62 -10.65
N PRO A 90 2.83 20.10 -11.05
CA PRO A 90 3.45 20.49 -12.30
C PRO A 90 2.65 20.10 -13.53
N ARG A 91 1.88 19.01 -13.44
CA ARG A 91 1.03 18.52 -14.54
C ARG A 91 -0.35 19.19 -14.53
N ARG A 92 -0.89 19.50 -13.36
CA ARG A 92 -2.26 20.05 -13.20
C ARG A 92 -2.34 21.55 -13.36
N ARG A 93 -1.35 22.27 -12.85
CA ARG A 93 -1.33 23.72 -12.78
C ARG A 93 0.06 24.22 -13.19
N PRO A 94 0.52 23.90 -14.43
CA PRO A 94 1.84 24.33 -14.89
C PRO A 94 1.97 25.86 -14.91
N LEU A 95 0.85 26.57 -15.05
CA LEU A 95 0.77 28.03 -14.98
C LEU A 95 1.34 28.61 -13.67
N ILE A 96 1.37 27.85 -12.57
CA ILE A 96 1.98 28.31 -11.31
C ILE A 96 3.48 28.61 -11.50
N PHE A 97 4.17 27.89 -12.38
CA PHE A 97 5.59 28.16 -12.65
C PHE A 97 5.81 29.46 -13.44
N LEU A 98 4.76 30.08 -13.99
CA LEU A 98 4.87 31.44 -14.53
C LEU A 98 5.25 32.45 -13.44
N LEU A 99 5.03 32.14 -12.15
CA LEU A 99 5.54 32.96 -11.04
C LEU A 99 7.07 33.08 -11.03
N LEU A 100 7.81 32.14 -11.66
CA LEU A 100 9.27 32.22 -11.77
C LEU A 100 9.73 33.11 -12.92
N VAL A 101 8.87 33.39 -13.91
CA VAL A 101 9.24 34.16 -15.12
C VAL A 101 9.64 35.61 -14.80
N PRO A 102 8.95 36.35 -13.91
CA PRO A 102 9.34 37.72 -13.57
C PRO A 102 10.66 37.84 -12.81
N VAL A 103 11.13 36.77 -12.15
CA VAL A 103 12.31 36.79 -11.27
C VAL A 103 13.57 37.35 -11.94
N PRO A 104 14.04 36.83 -13.11
CA PRO A 104 15.23 37.37 -13.77
C PRO A 104 15.06 38.83 -14.20
N PHE A 105 13.87 39.23 -14.66
CA PHE A 105 13.60 40.60 -15.09
C PHE A 105 13.61 41.57 -13.91
N LEU A 106 12.95 41.22 -12.81
CA LEU A 106 12.91 42.05 -11.60
C LEU A 106 14.30 42.17 -10.96
N ALA A 107 15.08 41.10 -10.95
CA ALA A 107 16.47 41.12 -10.46
C ALA A 107 17.37 42.01 -11.34
N ALA A 108 17.21 41.97 -12.67
CA ALA A 108 17.99 42.78 -13.60
C ALA A 108 17.58 44.27 -13.61
N LEU A 109 16.30 44.57 -13.39
CA LEU A 109 15.76 45.94 -13.38
C LEU A 109 15.94 46.64 -12.03
N ALA A 110 16.16 45.89 -10.94
CA ALA A 110 16.30 46.47 -9.61
C ALA A 110 17.36 47.59 -9.50
N PRO A 111 18.58 47.45 -10.06
CA PRO A 111 19.57 48.53 -10.03
C PRO A 111 19.12 49.78 -10.78
N VAL A 112 18.45 49.59 -11.93
CA VAL A 112 17.98 50.69 -12.79
C VAL A 112 16.78 51.41 -12.16
N GLY A 113 15.90 50.67 -11.47
CA GLY A 113 14.74 51.19 -10.77
C GLY A 113 15.03 51.78 -9.39
N GLY A 114 16.30 51.73 -8.94
CA GLY A 114 16.68 52.15 -7.58
C GLY A 114 16.05 51.30 -6.47
N TRP A 115 15.65 50.05 -6.79
CA TRP A 115 15.04 49.15 -5.81
C TRP A 115 16.13 48.49 -4.99
N SER A 116 16.12 48.75 -3.68
CA SER A 116 17.05 48.18 -2.72
C SER A 116 16.31 47.43 -1.61
N LEU A 117 17.04 46.65 -0.81
CA LEU A 117 16.49 45.90 0.33
C LEU A 117 15.75 46.81 1.33
N ASN A 118 16.11 48.10 1.41
CA ASN A 118 15.50 49.10 2.28
C ASN A 118 14.07 49.52 1.84
N VAL A 119 13.71 49.28 0.58
CA VAL A 119 12.48 49.80 -0.05
C VAL A 119 11.76 48.70 -0.85
N VAL A 120 12.10 47.44 -0.56
CA VAL A 120 11.68 46.23 -1.29
C VAL A 120 10.16 46.04 -1.37
N TYR A 121 9.43 46.50 -0.36
CA TYR A 121 7.98 46.39 -0.24
C TYR A 121 7.23 47.71 -0.44
N ALA A 122 7.93 48.77 -0.89
CA ALA A 122 7.24 49.99 -1.29
C ALA A 122 6.30 49.74 -2.47
N ALA A 123 5.43 50.72 -2.76
CA ALA A 123 4.46 50.68 -3.85
C ALA A 123 5.14 50.76 -5.24
N ASN A 124 5.91 49.74 -5.59
CA ASN A 124 6.62 49.56 -6.85
C ASN A 124 6.33 48.14 -7.41
N PRO A 125 6.68 47.86 -8.68
CA PRO A 125 6.42 46.55 -9.30
C PRO A 125 7.05 45.36 -8.54
N LEU A 126 8.22 45.57 -7.93
CA LEU A 126 8.91 44.56 -7.14
C LEU A 126 8.10 44.19 -5.89
N GLY A 127 7.73 45.17 -5.06
CA GLY A 127 6.93 44.97 -3.86
C GLY A 127 5.57 44.34 -4.18
N GLY A 128 4.92 44.80 -5.26
CA GLY A 128 3.66 44.21 -5.74
C GLY A 128 3.80 42.73 -6.09
N PHE A 129 4.90 42.33 -6.75
CA PHE A 129 5.18 40.93 -7.10
C PHE A 129 5.43 40.04 -5.86
N LEU A 130 6.19 40.53 -4.88
CA LEU A 130 6.46 39.79 -3.64
C LEU A 130 5.18 39.59 -2.82
N VAL A 131 4.37 40.64 -2.69
CA VAL A 131 3.06 40.59 -2.01
C VAL A 131 2.11 39.64 -2.72
N LEU A 132 2.04 39.68 -4.05
CA LEU A 132 1.20 38.77 -4.84
C LEU A 132 1.58 37.30 -4.61
N SER A 133 2.89 36.98 -4.61
CA SER A 133 3.38 35.62 -4.38
C SER A 133 2.96 35.10 -3.00
N MET A 134 3.11 35.92 -1.97
CA MET A 134 2.71 35.55 -0.61
C MET A 134 1.18 35.46 -0.45
N ALA A 135 0.44 36.38 -1.08
CA ALA A 135 -1.02 36.39 -1.09
C ALA A 135 -1.60 35.13 -1.73
N ILE A 136 -1.02 34.64 -2.84
CA ILE A 136 -1.43 33.37 -3.47
C ILE A 136 -1.24 32.21 -2.51
N ALA A 137 -0.08 32.13 -1.85
CA ALA A 137 0.23 31.06 -0.89
C ALA A 137 -0.74 31.08 0.30
N LEU A 138 -0.98 32.26 0.87
CA LEU A 138 -1.86 32.45 2.01
C LEU A 138 -3.32 32.16 1.66
N ALA A 139 -3.79 32.66 0.50
CA ALA A 139 -5.16 32.45 0.03
C ALA A 139 -5.46 30.96 -0.19
N GLU A 140 -4.58 30.22 -0.87
CA GLU A 140 -4.80 28.77 -1.05
C GLU A 140 -4.74 28.03 0.29
N THR A 141 -3.87 28.45 1.22
CA THR A 141 -3.80 27.84 2.55
C THR A 141 -5.08 28.05 3.35
N ILE A 142 -5.63 29.27 3.34
CA ILE A 142 -6.92 29.58 4.00
C ILE A 142 -8.05 28.80 3.34
N TYR A 143 -8.08 28.78 2.00
CA TYR A 143 -9.06 28.01 1.25
C TYR A 143 -9.01 26.53 1.62
N ALA A 144 -7.83 25.91 1.57
CA ALA A 144 -7.64 24.51 1.96
C ALA A 144 -8.06 24.25 3.40
N ARG A 145 -7.78 25.17 4.33
CA ARG A 145 -8.20 25.04 5.72
C ARG A 145 -9.72 24.99 5.88
N ILE A 146 -10.45 25.78 5.10
CA ILE A 146 -11.91 25.90 5.18
C ILE A 146 -12.58 24.72 4.45
N THR A 147 -12.06 24.32 3.29
CA THR A 147 -12.75 23.36 2.41
C THR A 147 -12.32 21.91 2.57
N SER A 148 -11.15 21.66 3.18
CA SER A 148 -10.52 20.33 3.19
C SER A 148 -10.30 19.84 4.62
N PRO A 149 -11.15 18.95 5.16
CA PRO A 149 -10.92 18.37 6.49
C PRO A 149 -9.61 17.57 6.55
N LEU A 150 -9.14 17.04 5.43
CA LEU A 150 -7.85 16.35 5.32
C LEU A 150 -6.66 17.27 5.56
N MET A 151 -6.73 18.53 5.12
CA MET A 151 -5.63 19.49 5.15
C MET A 151 -5.78 20.58 6.22
N ALA A 152 -6.87 20.57 6.99
CA ALA A 152 -7.18 21.66 7.91
C ALA A 152 -6.07 21.91 8.95
N ALA A 153 -5.50 20.84 9.52
CA ALA A 153 -4.44 20.93 10.51
C ALA A 153 -3.10 21.33 9.87
N GLU A 154 -2.81 20.83 8.68
CA GLU A 154 -1.60 21.12 7.92
C GLU A 154 -1.61 22.57 7.43
N SER A 155 -2.77 23.04 6.98
CA SER A 155 -2.97 24.43 6.54
C SER A 155 -2.76 25.41 7.68
N PHE A 156 -3.06 25.05 8.94
CA PHE A 156 -2.69 25.87 10.09
C PHE A 156 -1.17 26.07 10.18
N TRP A 157 -0.37 25.00 10.05
CA TRP A 157 1.09 25.10 10.09
C TRP A 157 1.64 25.88 8.89
N LEU A 158 1.08 25.68 7.70
CA LEU A 158 1.42 26.48 6.52
C LEU A 158 1.12 27.97 6.76
N SER A 159 -0.05 28.32 7.30
CA SER A 159 -0.39 29.70 7.64
C SER A 159 0.57 30.27 8.69
N ALA A 160 0.89 29.51 9.74
CA ALA A 160 1.84 29.95 10.76
C ALA A 160 3.23 30.26 10.16
N GLY A 161 3.72 29.40 9.26
CA GLY A 161 4.98 29.64 8.55
C GLY A 161 4.93 30.87 7.63
N LEU A 162 3.84 31.06 6.88
CA LEU A 162 3.67 32.24 6.03
C LEU A 162 3.53 33.54 6.83
N VAL A 163 2.79 33.51 7.94
CA VAL A 163 2.65 34.66 8.85
C VAL A 163 3.99 34.98 9.50
N ALA A 164 4.78 33.97 9.88
CA ALA A 164 6.13 34.20 10.39
C ALA A 164 7.02 34.91 9.34
N LEU A 165 6.96 34.48 8.07
CA LEU A 165 7.66 35.16 6.97
C LEU A 165 7.11 36.55 6.65
N LEU A 166 5.86 36.86 6.97
CA LEU A 166 5.26 38.18 6.76
C LEU A 166 5.61 39.15 7.89
N VAL A 167 5.49 38.69 9.13
CA VAL A 167 5.70 39.52 10.35
C VAL A 167 7.18 39.75 10.62
N ALA A 168 8.03 38.77 10.32
CA ALA A 168 9.48 38.84 10.49
C ALA A 168 10.23 38.70 9.15
N GLY A 169 9.51 38.90 8.04
CA GLY A 169 10.06 39.10 6.70
C GLY A 169 10.84 40.42 6.59
N PRO A 170 11.55 40.65 5.46
CA PRO A 170 12.71 41.54 5.40
C PRO A 170 12.41 42.85 6.11
N ILE A 171 12.99 42.94 7.32
CA ILE A 171 12.64 43.99 8.26
C ILE A 171 13.12 45.30 7.64
N TYR A 172 12.25 46.30 7.58
CA TYR A 172 12.64 47.56 6.98
C TYR A 172 13.74 48.21 7.82
N GLY A 173 14.66 48.93 7.16
CA GLY A 173 15.72 49.66 7.85
C GLY A 173 15.20 50.60 8.93
N TYR A 174 14.00 51.19 8.76
CA TYR A 174 13.37 52.06 9.77
C TYR A 174 12.85 51.31 11.00
N GLU A 175 12.39 50.06 10.85
CA GLU A 175 11.93 49.21 11.98
C GLU A 175 13.11 48.76 12.82
N LEU A 176 14.24 48.48 12.16
CA LEU A 176 15.49 48.15 12.84
C LEU A 176 16.23 49.39 13.36
N GLN A 177 15.97 50.57 12.80
CA GLN A 177 16.48 51.84 13.32
C GLN A 177 15.97 52.09 14.75
N ALA A 178 14.72 51.73 15.04
CA ALA A 178 14.16 51.75 16.40
C ALA A 178 14.82 50.73 17.35
N LEU A 179 15.42 49.67 16.80
CA LEU A 179 16.16 48.63 17.53
C LEU A 179 17.69 48.85 17.51
N SER A 180 18.18 49.96 16.97
CA SER A 180 19.61 50.29 16.80
C SER A 180 20.40 49.36 15.85
N PHE A 181 19.73 48.77 14.86
CA PHE A 181 20.31 47.90 13.84
C PHE A 181 19.96 48.33 12.39
N PRO A 182 20.11 49.60 11.99
CA PRO A 182 19.63 50.08 10.68
C PRO A 182 20.26 49.37 9.47
N ASP A 183 21.50 48.87 9.62
CA ASP A 183 22.23 48.12 8.60
C ASP A 183 21.71 46.68 8.41
N SER A 184 20.75 46.26 9.24
CA SER A 184 20.15 44.91 9.24
C SER A 184 18.98 44.73 8.24
N ALA A 185 18.72 45.75 7.42
CA ALA A 185 17.56 45.77 6.53
C ALA A 185 17.59 44.65 5.50
N GLY A 186 16.45 44.01 5.27
CA GLY A 186 16.36 42.89 4.33
C GLY A 186 16.65 41.51 4.93
N SER A 187 17.10 41.43 6.19
CA SER A 187 17.28 40.16 6.89
C SER A 187 15.93 39.54 7.28
N ASN A 188 15.86 38.20 7.25
CA ASN A 188 14.67 37.45 7.63
C ASN A 188 15.04 36.47 8.73
N VAL A 189 14.66 36.83 9.97
CA VAL A 189 15.00 36.05 11.16
C VAL A 189 14.06 34.85 11.34
N ALA A 190 12.90 34.88 10.67
CA ALA A 190 11.87 33.85 10.78
C ALA A 190 11.99 32.72 9.75
N THR A 191 13.01 32.72 8.88
CA THR A 191 13.22 31.64 7.90
C THR A 191 13.25 30.24 8.54
N PRO A 192 13.90 30.01 9.71
CA PRO A 192 13.93 28.67 10.29
C PRO A 192 12.58 28.22 10.82
N ILE A 193 11.77 29.16 11.32
CA ILE A 193 10.41 28.89 11.81
C ILE A 193 9.52 28.49 10.63
N ALA A 194 9.60 29.23 9.53
CA ALA A 194 8.80 28.97 8.34
C ALA A 194 9.21 27.66 7.65
N LEU A 195 10.51 27.45 7.43
CA LEU A 195 11.02 26.19 6.88
C LEU A 195 10.71 25.00 7.77
N GLY A 196 10.76 25.17 9.11
CA GLY A 196 10.37 24.16 10.07
C GLY A 196 8.88 23.78 9.93
N ALA A 197 7.99 24.76 9.81
CA ALA A 197 6.57 24.53 9.58
C ALA A 197 6.29 23.83 8.24
N PHE A 198 6.96 24.23 7.16
CA PHE A 198 6.82 23.60 5.85
C PHE A 198 7.38 22.17 5.83
N ALA A 199 8.51 21.93 6.49
CA ALA A 199 9.09 20.61 6.65
C ALA A 199 8.17 19.69 7.46
N LEU A 200 7.58 20.19 8.55
CA LEU A 200 6.61 19.45 9.36
C LEU A 200 5.43 18.95 8.52
N VAL A 201 4.84 19.83 7.69
CA VAL A 201 3.74 19.46 6.79
C VAL A 201 4.21 18.44 5.73
N ALA A 202 5.42 18.60 5.20
CA ALA A 202 6.00 17.62 4.28
C ALA A 202 6.14 16.23 4.94
N PHE A 203 6.50 16.16 6.23
CA PHE A 203 6.61 14.90 6.97
C PHE A 203 5.27 14.23 7.23
N HIS A 204 4.22 15.01 7.52
CA HIS A 204 2.88 14.47 7.72
C HIS A 204 2.36 13.79 6.45
N GLY A 205 2.66 14.32 5.27
CA GLY A 205 2.29 13.73 3.98
C GLY A 205 3.30 12.77 3.37
N ASN A 206 4.41 12.45 4.06
CA ASN A 206 5.47 11.63 3.48
C ASN A 206 4.93 10.22 3.12
N PRO A 207 5.15 9.73 1.89
CA PRO A 207 4.74 8.39 1.47
C PRO A 207 5.28 7.28 2.37
N PHE A 208 4.55 6.17 2.50
CA PHE A 208 4.99 4.99 3.24
C PHE A 208 6.32 4.43 2.69
N PRO A 209 7.15 3.78 3.53
CA PRO A 209 8.37 3.12 3.06
C PRO A 209 8.03 1.99 2.09
N ALA A 210 8.32 2.17 0.80
CA ALA A 210 8.04 1.17 -0.23
C ALA A 210 9.03 1.26 -1.41
N ALA A 211 9.29 0.13 -2.07
CA ALA A 211 10.14 0.05 -3.26
C ALA A 211 9.37 0.45 -4.52
N TYR A 212 9.11 1.75 -4.69
CA TYR A 212 8.31 2.26 -5.81
C TYR A 212 8.86 1.86 -7.19
N PRO A 213 7.99 1.57 -8.17
CA PRO A 213 8.40 1.25 -9.53
C PRO A 213 9.03 2.46 -10.23
N VAL A 214 9.84 2.19 -11.26
CA VAL A 214 10.48 3.22 -12.11
C VAL A 214 9.81 3.26 -13.51
N ALA A 215 8.54 2.87 -13.59
CA ALA A 215 7.83 2.68 -14.84
C ALA A 215 7.40 4.02 -15.48
N ARG A 216 8.32 4.69 -16.19
CA ARG A 216 8.06 6.01 -16.79
C ARG A 216 7.00 6.04 -17.91
N ARG A 217 6.62 4.88 -18.47
CA ARG A 217 5.61 4.79 -19.53
C ARG A 217 4.28 4.31 -18.97
N ARG A 218 3.20 4.88 -19.50
CA ARG A 218 1.84 4.45 -19.18
C ARG A 218 1.64 3.00 -19.60
N TRP A 219 1.13 2.18 -18.70
CA TRP A 219 0.72 0.81 -19.03
C TRP A 219 -0.46 0.83 -20.02
N ARG A 220 -0.43 -0.04 -21.02
CA ARG A 220 -1.41 -0.10 -22.13
C ARG A 220 -1.96 -1.52 -22.36
N GLY A 221 -1.76 -2.43 -21.42
CA GLY A 221 -2.31 -3.78 -21.54
C GLY A 221 -3.83 -3.79 -21.33
N GLU A 222 -4.44 -4.95 -21.56
CA GLU A 222 -5.85 -5.18 -21.20
C GLU A 222 -5.96 -5.56 -19.72
N GLY A 223 -6.81 -4.84 -18.99
CA GLY A 223 -7.09 -5.06 -17.57
C GLY A 223 -8.54 -5.45 -17.35
N ALA A 224 -8.82 -6.18 -16.28
CA ALA A 224 -10.18 -6.51 -15.84
C ALA A 224 -10.97 -5.27 -15.43
N LEU A 225 -10.26 -4.22 -14.98
CA LEU A 225 -10.81 -2.95 -14.55
C LEU A 225 -10.49 -1.86 -15.57
N GLY A 226 -11.51 -1.10 -15.97
CA GLY A 226 -11.37 0.01 -16.90
C GLY A 226 -10.42 1.11 -16.40
N ASP A 227 -9.70 1.74 -17.33
CA ASP A 227 -8.74 2.81 -17.08
C ASP A 227 -9.39 4.09 -16.55
N GLY A 228 -8.74 4.75 -15.58
CA GLY A 228 -9.17 6.09 -15.12
C GLY A 228 -10.44 6.11 -14.27
N LEU A 229 -10.99 4.93 -13.93
CA LEU A 229 -12.22 4.78 -13.17
C LEU A 229 -11.93 4.46 -11.69
N THR A 230 -12.90 4.83 -10.84
CA THR A 230 -12.90 4.45 -9.43
C THR A 230 -14.04 3.48 -9.21
N PHE A 231 -13.72 2.26 -8.77
CA PHE A 231 -14.66 1.18 -8.54
C PHE A 231 -14.85 0.97 -7.04
N VAL A 232 -16.10 0.79 -6.63
CA VAL A 232 -16.45 0.40 -5.28
C VAL A 232 -16.96 -1.02 -5.31
N PHE A 233 -16.26 -1.90 -4.61
CA PHE A 233 -16.62 -3.28 -4.41
C PHE A 233 -17.42 -3.36 -3.12
N ASP A 234 -18.68 -3.73 -3.28
CA ASP A 234 -19.58 -3.89 -2.17
C ASP A 234 -19.58 -5.34 -1.72
N GLU A 235 -18.63 -5.62 -0.83
CA GLU A 235 -18.31 -6.94 -0.30
C GLU A 235 -18.23 -6.90 1.23
N THR A 236 -18.68 -7.97 1.90
CA THR A 236 -18.67 -8.08 3.37
C THR A 236 -17.26 -8.13 3.94
N ARG A 237 -16.34 -8.75 3.20
CA ARG A 237 -14.91 -8.88 3.47
C ARG A 237 -14.15 -8.63 2.16
N PRO A 238 -12.91 -8.10 2.20
CA PRO A 238 -12.17 -7.72 1.00
C PRO A 238 -11.56 -8.92 0.25
N LYS A 239 -12.42 -9.84 -0.21
CA LYS A 239 -12.03 -11.11 -0.83
C LYS A 239 -11.74 -10.94 -2.33
N TYR A 240 -12.56 -10.18 -3.04
CA TYR A 240 -12.36 -9.96 -4.48
C TYR A 240 -11.28 -8.93 -4.74
N ALA A 241 -11.27 -7.82 -3.99
CA ALA A 241 -10.34 -6.73 -4.25
C ALA A 241 -8.87 -7.19 -4.20
N GLY A 242 -8.53 -8.04 -3.23
CA GLY A 242 -7.20 -8.62 -3.11
C GLY A 242 -6.83 -9.57 -4.26
N VAL A 243 -7.77 -10.41 -4.71
CA VAL A 243 -7.55 -11.36 -5.81
C VAL A 243 -7.34 -10.62 -7.14
N ILE A 244 -8.17 -9.61 -7.44
CA ILE A 244 -8.06 -8.84 -8.69
C ILE A 244 -6.81 -8.00 -8.71
N ALA A 245 -6.46 -7.35 -7.60
CA ALA A 245 -5.23 -6.59 -7.50
C ALA A 245 -4.00 -7.47 -7.81
N ARG A 246 -3.97 -8.71 -7.31
CA ARG A 246 -2.89 -9.67 -7.63
C ARG A 246 -2.95 -10.17 -9.07
N SER A 247 -4.13 -10.43 -9.61
CA SER A 247 -4.32 -10.85 -11.01
C SER A 247 -3.84 -9.77 -11.99
N GLU A 248 -4.19 -8.51 -11.76
CA GLU A 248 -3.72 -7.38 -12.55
C GLU A 248 -2.20 -7.21 -12.46
N ALA A 249 -1.61 -7.43 -11.28
CA ALA A 249 -0.16 -7.44 -11.10
C ALA A 249 0.51 -8.57 -11.90
N GLY A 250 -0.09 -9.78 -11.91
CA GLY A 250 0.35 -10.92 -12.70
C GLY A 250 0.30 -10.67 -14.21
N ARG A 251 -0.62 -9.83 -14.69
CA ARG A 251 -0.69 -9.33 -16.09
C ARG A 251 0.35 -8.24 -16.40
N GLY A 252 1.20 -7.88 -15.45
CA GLY A 252 2.22 -6.86 -15.60
C GLY A 252 1.73 -5.42 -15.41
N ARG A 253 0.48 -5.22 -14.97
CA ARG A 253 0.00 -3.89 -14.57
C ARG A 253 0.66 -3.48 -13.25
N PRO A 254 1.19 -2.27 -13.11
CA PRO A 254 1.67 -1.81 -11.81
C PRO A 254 0.50 -1.69 -10.83
N VAL A 255 0.57 -2.40 -9.71
CA VAL A 255 -0.48 -2.39 -8.67
C VAL A 255 0.09 -1.97 -7.32
N LEU A 256 -0.63 -1.10 -6.61
CA LEU A 256 -0.40 -0.72 -5.21
C LEU A 256 -1.57 -1.21 -4.36
N ILE A 257 -1.28 -1.97 -3.31
CA ILE A 257 -2.26 -2.41 -2.31
C ILE A 257 -1.94 -1.73 -0.98
N LEU A 258 -2.93 -1.03 -0.41
CA LEU A 258 -2.82 -0.34 0.88
C LEU A 258 -3.67 -1.08 1.92
N SER A 259 -3.02 -1.86 2.78
CA SER A 259 -3.66 -2.70 3.81
C SER A 259 -2.93 -2.56 5.15
N ARG A 260 -3.55 -2.96 6.25
CA ARG A 260 -2.97 -2.94 7.61
C ARG A 260 -1.81 -3.92 7.75
N THR A 261 -1.92 -5.10 7.15
CA THR A 261 -0.85 -6.09 7.05
C THR A 261 -0.18 -5.99 5.68
N SER A 262 1.13 -5.74 5.68
CA SER A 262 1.98 -5.87 4.49
C SER A 262 2.76 -7.17 4.62
N SER A 263 2.72 -8.03 3.61
CA SER A 263 3.83 -8.96 3.44
C SER A 263 5.04 -8.12 3.01
N ALA A 264 6.23 -8.35 3.58
CA ALA A 264 7.41 -7.60 3.18
C ALA A 264 7.73 -7.92 1.71
N GLY A 265 7.31 -7.05 0.79
CA GLY A 265 7.47 -7.27 -0.64
C GLY A 265 8.93 -7.11 -1.07
N THR A 266 9.64 -8.22 -1.22
CA THR A 266 10.84 -8.27 -2.05
C THR A 266 10.44 -8.05 -3.51
N ARG A 267 11.17 -7.15 -4.19
CA ARG A 267 11.01 -6.87 -5.62
C ARG A 267 11.04 -8.18 -6.40
N THR A 268 9.91 -8.58 -6.96
CA THR A 268 9.82 -9.69 -7.91
C THR A 268 8.82 -9.32 -8.99
N GLY A 269 9.20 -9.53 -10.26
CA GLY A 269 8.35 -9.21 -11.40
C GLY A 269 7.01 -9.91 -11.30
N GLY A 270 5.91 -9.15 -11.41
CA GLY A 270 4.54 -9.66 -11.36
C GLY A 270 3.85 -9.62 -9.99
N ARG A 271 4.50 -9.14 -8.92
CA ARG A 271 3.85 -8.96 -7.61
C ARG A 271 3.36 -7.50 -7.38
N PRO A 272 2.22 -7.30 -6.70
CA PRO A 272 1.78 -5.95 -6.33
C PRO A 272 2.73 -5.33 -5.30
N LEU A 273 2.84 -4.01 -5.31
CA LEU A 273 3.47 -3.26 -4.25
C LEU A 273 2.49 -3.19 -3.06
N GLU A 274 2.80 -3.89 -1.98
CA GLU A 274 2.05 -3.79 -0.74
C GLU A 274 2.68 -2.71 0.15
N ALA A 275 1.87 -1.81 0.70
CA ALA A 275 2.31 -0.87 1.72
C ALA A 275 1.37 -0.89 2.93
N ALA A 276 1.99 -1.03 4.11
CA ALA A 276 1.26 -1.08 5.37
C ALA A 276 0.70 0.28 5.76
N LEU A 277 -0.59 0.32 6.11
CA LEU A 277 -1.22 1.48 6.72
C LEU A 277 -0.70 1.65 8.16
N GLU A 278 0.16 2.64 8.38
CA GLU A 278 0.62 2.95 9.74
C GLU A 278 -0.50 3.65 10.55
N PRO A 279 -0.77 3.21 11.79
CA PRO A 279 -1.82 3.77 12.64
C PRO A 279 -1.40 5.14 13.19
N THR A 280 -1.54 6.17 12.35
CA THR A 280 -1.20 7.55 12.69
C THR A 280 -2.35 8.47 12.37
N ARG A 281 -2.47 9.61 13.08
CA ARG A 281 -3.47 10.65 12.76
C ARG A 281 -3.39 11.22 11.33
N TYR A 282 -2.28 10.94 10.64
CA TYR A 282 -1.99 11.35 9.27
C TYR A 282 -2.20 10.22 8.25
N ALA A 283 -2.78 9.08 8.64
CA ALA A 283 -2.91 7.91 7.78
C ALA A 283 -3.58 8.25 6.44
N ALA A 284 -4.66 9.02 6.42
CA ALA A 284 -5.30 9.45 5.17
C ALA A 284 -4.39 10.33 4.29
N LEU A 285 -3.66 11.27 4.89
CA LEU A 285 -2.73 12.14 4.16
C LEU A 285 -1.54 11.37 3.58
N ARG A 286 -0.99 10.43 4.35
CA ARG A 286 0.08 9.52 3.91
C ARG A 286 -0.39 8.53 2.85
N THR A 287 -1.63 8.06 2.93
CA THR A 287 -2.27 7.21 1.92
C THR A 287 -2.37 7.97 0.60
N LEU A 288 -2.86 9.21 0.60
CA LEU A 288 -2.87 10.08 -0.57
C LEU A 288 -1.46 10.32 -1.12
N GLY A 289 -0.48 10.56 -0.24
CA GLY A 289 0.92 10.74 -0.63
C GLY A 289 1.53 9.53 -1.30
N THR A 290 1.27 8.34 -0.73
CA THR A 290 1.73 7.05 -1.24
C THR A 290 1.13 6.74 -2.60
N ALA A 291 -0.18 6.93 -2.75
CA ALA A 291 -0.85 6.77 -4.03
C ALA A 291 -0.36 7.80 -5.06
N SER A 292 -0.16 9.06 -4.67
CA SER A 292 0.35 10.11 -5.57
C SER A 292 1.74 9.79 -6.10
N GLU A 293 2.67 9.38 -5.23
CA GLU A 293 4.03 9.00 -5.62
C GLU A 293 4.00 7.81 -6.58
N PHE A 294 3.24 6.78 -6.24
CA PHE A 294 3.11 5.56 -7.03
C PHE A 294 2.53 5.83 -8.42
N VAL A 295 1.39 6.53 -8.48
CA VAL A 295 0.70 6.86 -9.74
C VAL A 295 1.54 7.79 -10.62
N THR A 296 2.29 8.72 -10.02
CA THR A 296 3.19 9.63 -10.76
C THR A 296 4.33 8.86 -11.43
N ARG A 297 4.86 7.83 -10.75
CA ARG A 297 5.94 6.96 -11.24
C ARG A 297 5.47 5.82 -12.13
N ALA A 298 4.19 5.46 -12.10
CA ALA A 298 3.59 4.39 -12.89
C ALA A 298 2.17 4.80 -13.35
N PRO A 299 2.04 5.60 -14.42
CA PRO A 299 0.72 5.96 -14.96
C PRO A 299 0.01 4.74 -15.58
N GLY A 300 -1.33 4.70 -15.52
CA GLY A 300 -2.12 3.52 -15.92
C GLY A 300 -2.17 2.40 -14.88
N SER A 301 -1.64 2.65 -13.70
CA SER A 301 -1.60 1.71 -12.58
C SER A 301 -2.96 1.46 -11.91
N LEU A 302 -3.02 0.46 -11.03
CA LEU A 302 -4.14 0.21 -10.14
C LEU A 302 -3.73 0.52 -8.69
N VAL A 303 -4.57 1.26 -7.98
CA VAL A 303 -4.45 1.46 -6.53
C VAL A 303 -5.64 0.80 -5.86
N ALA A 304 -5.40 -0.15 -4.95
CA ALA A 304 -6.43 -0.85 -4.20
C ALA A 304 -6.35 -0.52 -2.71
N ILE A 305 -7.49 -0.19 -2.10
CA ILE A 305 -7.65 0.04 -0.67
C ILE A 305 -8.67 -0.99 -0.14
N PRO A 306 -8.23 -2.24 0.12
CA PRO A 306 -9.09 -3.32 0.63
C PRO A 306 -9.61 -3.07 2.05
N GLU A 307 -8.99 -2.20 2.83
CA GLU A 307 -9.35 -1.95 4.22
C GLU A 307 -9.70 -0.47 4.44
N LEU A 308 -10.62 0.06 3.62
CA LEU A 308 -11.04 1.47 3.71
C LEU A 308 -11.64 1.82 5.08
N ALA A 309 -12.37 0.89 5.70
CA ALA A 309 -12.94 1.07 7.03
C ALA A 309 -11.87 1.28 8.11
N ASP A 310 -10.73 0.60 8.00
CA ASP A 310 -9.63 0.77 8.95
C ASP A 310 -9.00 2.16 8.82
N LEU A 311 -8.89 2.65 7.60
CA LEU A 311 -8.45 4.02 7.35
C LEU A 311 -9.43 5.05 7.92
N SER A 312 -10.75 4.81 7.78
CA SER A 312 -11.78 5.64 8.39
C SER A 312 -11.69 5.62 9.92
N ALA A 313 -11.48 4.45 10.52
CA ALA A 313 -11.35 4.32 11.97
C ALA A 313 -10.11 5.07 12.53
N ILE A 314 -9.00 5.09 11.79
CA ILE A 314 -7.76 5.74 12.23
C ILE A 314 -7.79 7.26 12.00
N ALA A 315 -8.24 7.72 10.82
CA ALA A 315 -8.14 9.11 10.40
C ALA A 315 -9.46 9.90 10.53
N GLY A 316 -10.58 9.22 10.73
CA GLY A 316 -11.93 9.75 10.66
C GLY A 316 -12.49 9.75 9.24
N TRP A 317 -13.81 9.56 9.12
CA TRP A 317 -14.51 9.49 7.83
C TRP A 317 -14.35 10.76 6.99
N ALA A 318 -14.48 11.95 7.59
CA ALA A 318 -14.39 13.22 6.85
C ALA A 318 -13.05 13.39 6.12
N ARG A 319 -11.93 13.01 6.77
CA ARG A 319 -10.59 13.03 6.18
C ARG A 319 -10.42 11.97 5.11
N THR A 320 -10.95 10.78 5.37
CA THR A 320 -10.92 9.64 4.44
C THR A 320 -11.69 9.96 3.17
N ARG A 321 -12.88 10.56 3.27
CA ARG A 321 -13.69 10.99 2.13
C ARG A 321 -12.98 12.04 1.27
N ASP A 322 -12.43 13.08 1.88
CA ASP A 322 -11.67 14.11 1.16
C ASP A 322 -10.43 13.52 0.46
N MET A 323 -9.73 12.60 1.13
CA MET A 323 -8.66 11.81 0.53
C MET A 323 -9.15 11.02 -0.70
N LEU A 324 -10.27 10.31 -0.61
CA LEU A 324 -10.85 9.55 -1.74
C LEU A 324 -11.19 10.47 -2.92
N LEU A 325 -11.79 11.63 -2.67
CA LEU A 325 -12.10 12.61 -3.71
C LEU A 325 -10.83 13.08 -4.43
N ARG A 326 -9.78 13.39 -3.68
CA ARG A 326 -8.48 13.80 -4.25
C ARG A 326 -7.82 12.65 -5.02
N MET A 327 -7.86 11.43 -4.49
CA MET A 327 -7.33 10.22 -5.14
C MET A 327 -8.06 9.88 -6.44
N ARG A 328 -9.40 10.00 -6.46
CA ARG A 328 -10.21 9.79 -7.67
C ARG A 328 -9.74 10.68 -8.80
N VAL A 329 -9.53 11.97 -8.53
CA VAL A 329 -9.09 12.88 -9.58
C VAL A 329 -7.62 12.66 -9.95
N LEU A 330 -6.76 12.30 -9.00
CA LEU A 330 -5.38 11.88 -9.27
C LEU A 330 -5.35 10.68 -10.24
N CYS A 331 -6.11 9.62 -9.94
CA CYS A 331 -6.14 8.39 -10.73
C CYS A 331 -6.68 8.66 -12.15
N ARG A 332 -7.80 9.39 -12.26
CA ARG A 332 -8.38 9.79 -13.54
C ARG A 332 -7.38 10.50 -14.46
N LEU A 333 -6.58 11.43 -13.92
CA LEU A 333 -5.61 12.20 -14.71
C LEU A 333 -4.41 11.37 -15.16
N ALA A 334 -4.00 10.39 -14.38
CA ALA A 334 -2.91 9.49 -14.74
C ALA A 334 -3.37 8.30 -15.60
N GLY A 335 -4.68 8.19 -15.88
CA GLY A 335 -5.28 7.00 -16.48
C GLY A 335 -5.24 5.77 -15.57
N SER A 336 -4.92 5.95 -14.28
CA SER A 336 -4.89 4.90 -13.27
C SER A 336 -6.28 4.61 -12.73
N SER A 337 -6.50 3.39 -12.25
CA SER A 337 -7.77 2.97 -11.65
C SER A 337 -7.65 2.93 -10.12
N LEU A 338 -8.75 3.23 -9.43
CA LEU A 338 -8.84 3.16 -7.97
C LEU A 338 -9.89 2.11 -7.59
N LEU A 339 -9.52 1.17 -6.74
CA LEU A 339 -10.37 0.10 -6.24
C LEU A 339 -10.58 0.29 -4.73
N LEU A 340 -11.84 0.41 -4.33
CA LEU A 340 -12.26 0.63 -2.96
C LEU A 340 -13.16 -0.52 -2.52
N THR A 341 -13.08 -0.92 -1.26
CA THR A 341 -14.00 -1.90 -0.67
C THR A 341 -14.88 -1.24 0.38
N THR A 342 -16.11 -1.72 0.49
CA THR A 342 -17.04 -1.27 1.53
C THR A 342 -16.98 -2.12 2.79
N SER A 343 -16.12 -3.15 2.80
CA SER A 343 -16.03 -4.11 3.89
C SER A 343 -15.80 -3.40 5.22
N ARG A 344 -16.69 -3.66 6.19
CA ARG A 344 -16.69 -3.08 7.54
C ARG A 344 -16.96 -1.57 7.64
N LEU A 345 -17.35 -0.90 6.54
CA LEU A 345 -17.89 0.46 6.64
C LEU A 345 -19.24 0.42 7.35
N THR A 346 -19.52 1.46 8.13
CA THR A 346 -20.84 1.70 8.72
C THR A 346 -21.84 2.08 7.62
N GLU A 347 -23.15 1.89 7.84
CA GLU A 347 -24.15 2.19 6.81
C GLU A 347 -24.15 3.67 6.42
N ALA A 348 -23.93 4.58 7.38
CA ALA A 348 -23.80 6.01 7.11
C ALA A 348 -22.59 6.34 6.19
N GLU A 349 -21.45 5.68 6.39
CA GLU A 349 -20.28 5.84 5.52
C GLU A 349 -20.54 5.26 4.12
N ARG A 350 -21.25 4.13 4.03
CA ARG A 350 -21.65 3.53 2.74
C ARG A 350 -22.61 4.43 1.97
N GLU A 351 -23.60 5.01 2.63
CA GLU A 351 -24.53 5.97 2.03
C GLU A 351 -23.81 7.22 1.50
N ASP A 352 -22.90 7.80 2.28
CA ASP A 352 -22.11 8.95 1.84
C ASP A 352 -21.19 8.60 0.66
N LEU A 353 -20.60 7.39 0.66
CA LEU A 353 -19.79 6.88 -0.44
C LEU A 353 -20.62 6.67 -1.73
N ARG A 354 -21.85 6.16 -1.61
CA ARG A 354 -22.81 6.05 -2.74
C ARG A 354 -23.14 7.43 -3.32
N GLY A 355 -23.24 8.46 -2.47
CA GLY A 355 -23.46 9.86 -2.88
C GLY A 355 -22.40 10.40 -3.84
N LEU A 356 -21.21 9.79 -3.91
CA LEU A 356 -20.12 10.20 -4.81
C LEU A 356 -20.28 9.71 -6.27
N LYS A 357 -21.36 8.97 -6.59
CA LYS A 357 -21.69 8.50 -7.96
C LYS A 357 -20.51 7.78 -8.63
N MET A 358 -19.97 6.78 -7.96
CA MET A 358 -18.92 5.90 -8.48
C MET A 358 -19.55 4.57 -8.93
N PRO A 359 -18.99 3.89 -9.95
CA PRO A 359 -19.35 2.51 -10.27
C PRO A 359 -19.35 1.64 -9.01
N TRP A 360 -20.53 1.14 -8.65
CA TRP A 360 -20.77 0.36 -7.45
C TRP A 360 -21.12 -1.06 -7.84
N TRP A 361 -20.29 -2.01 -7.42
CA TRP A 361 -20.42 -3.42 -7.80
C TRP A 361 -20.73 -4.25 -6.56
N PRO A 362 -22.00 -4.64 -6.35
CA PRO A 362 -22.34 -5.61 -5.32
C PRO A 362 -21.77 -6.97 -5.70
N LEU A 363 -21.08 -7.63 -4.78
CA LEU A 363 -20.44 -8.92 -5.02
C LEU A 363 -20.90 -9.95 -3.97
N PRO A 364 -21.18 -11.20 -4.37
CA PRO A 364 -21.62 -12.24 -3.43
C PRO A 364 -20.45 -12.71 -2.57
N ASP A 365 -20.70 -13.20 -1.35
CA ASP A 365 -19.61 -13.86 -0.60
C ASP A 365 -19.14 -15.11 -1.37
N PRO A 366 -17.84 -15.23 -1.72
CA PRO A 366 -17.33 -16.40 -2.40
C PRO A 366 -17.65 -17.73 -1.72
N ALA A 367 -17.76 -17.76 -0.40
CA ALA A 367 -18.11 -18.99 0.33
C ALA A 367 -19.54 -19.45 0.00
N ASP A 368 -20.50 -18.53 0.07
CA ASP A 368 -21.91 -18.81 -0.18
C ASP A 368 -22.15 -19.16 -1.65
N GLU A 369 -21.43 -18.51 -2.56
CA GLU A 369 -21.53 -18.77 -3.99
C GLU A 369 -20.93 -20.12 -4.39
N ILE A 370 -19.76 -20.48 -3.83
CA ILE A 370 -19.15 -21.80 -4.03
C ILE A 370 -20.05 -22.90 -3.48
N GLU A 371 -20.61 -22.71 -2.28
CA GLU A 371 -21.57 -23.65 -1.69
C GLU A 371 -22.81 -23.81 -2.58
N ALA A 372 -23.38 -22.72 -3.09
CA ALA A 372 -24.55 -22.76 -3.98
C ALA A 372 -24.24 -23.46 -5.32
N ILE A 373 -23.05 -23.27 -5.89
CA ILE A 373 -22.62 -23.98 -7.10
C ILE A 373 -22.49 -25.49 -6.83
N LEU A 374 -21.88 -25.86 -5.70
CA LEU A 374 -21.77 -27.25 -5.28
C LEU A 374 -23.15 -27.87 -5.00
N ALA A 375 -24.07 -27.12 -4.39
CA ALA A 375 -25.42 -27.59 -4.05
C ALA A 375 -26.25 -27.96 -5.30
N ARG A 376 -26.00 -27.32 -6.45
CA ARG A 376 -26.64 -27.70 -7.72
C ARG A 376 -26.24 -29.09 -8.20
N SER A 377 -25.04 -29.56 -7.86
CA SER A 377 -24.51 -30.86 -8.29
C SER A 377 -24.66 -31.94 -7.20
N PHE A 378 -24.46 -31.58 -5.93
CA PHE A 378 -24.38 -32.50 -4.80
C PHE A 378 -25.53 -32.35 -3.78
N GLY A 379 -26.48 -31.42 -4.02
CA GLY A 379 -27.62 -31.21 -3.13
C GLY A 379 -27.22 -30.71 -1.74
N THR A 380 -27.94 -31.17 -0.72
CA THR A 380 -27.79 -30.74 0.68
C THR A 380 -26.43 -31.10 1.31
N GLY A 381 -25.65 -31.99 0.69
CA GLY A 381 -24.33 -32.37 1.17
C GLY A 381 -23.19 -31.43 0.73
N ALA A 382 -23.48 -30.42 -0.08
CA ALA A 382 -22.48 -29.44 -0.54
C ALA A 382 -21.78 -28.71 0.62
N GLY A 383 -22.52 -28.34 1.68
CA GLY A 383 -21.95 -27.73 2.88
C GLY A 383 -20.93 -28.63 3.58
N ARG A 384 -21.21 -29.95 3.69
CA ARG A 384 -20.28 -30.92 4.29
C ARG A 384 -18.99 -31.08 3.49
N LEU A 385 -19.08 -31.02 2.15
CA LEU A 385 -17.91 -31.05 1.28
C LEU A 385 -17.05 -29.80 1.43
N LEU A 386 -17.69 -28.62 1.45
CA LEU A 386 -16.98 -27.36 1.62
C LEU A 386 -16.30 -27.29 2.99
N GLU A 387 -16.99 -27.70 4.06
CA GLU A 387 -16.40 -27.79 5.40
C GLU A 387 -15.20 -28.76 5.46
N SER A 388 -15.29 -29.89 4.76
CA SER A 388 -14.19 -30.87 4.71
C SER A 388 -12.97 -30.29 3.99
N PHE A 389 -13.18 -29.55 2.90
CA PHE A 389 -12.12 -28.82 2.22
C PHE A 389 -11.53 -27.70 3.10
N GLU A 390 -12.37 -26.92 3.78
CA GLU A 390 -11.95 -25.86 4.71
C GLU A 390 -11.06 -26.42 5.82
N ARG A 391 -11.43 -27.56 6.42
CA ARG A 391 -10.60 -28.25 7.41
C ARG A 391 -9.28 -28.75 6.81
N ALA A 392 -9.32 -29.39 5.64
CA ALA A 392 -8.12 -29.91 4.97
C ALA A 392 -7.11 -28.81 4.60
N GLN A 393 -7.57 -27.61 4.29
CA GLN A 393 -6.72 -26.46 3.94
C GLN A 393 -6.44 -25.52 5.13
N HIS A 394 -6.91 -25.86 6.33
CA HIS A 394 -6.84 -24.99 7.52
C HIS A 394 -7.41 -23.57 7.28
N LEU A 395 -8.46 -23.48 6.47
CA LEU A 395 -9.12 -22.22 6.13
C LEU A 395 -10.38 -22.04 6.98
N ALA A 396 -10.58 -20.83 7.49
CA ALA A 396 -11.91 -20.44 7.95
C ALA A 396 -12.80 -20.09 6.75
N ARG A 397 -14.11 -20.38 6.82
CA ARG A 397 -15.11 -19.98 5.79
C ARG A 397 -14.98 -18.52 5.33
N GLY A 398 -14.69 -17.63 6.27
CA GLY A 398 -14.48 -16.21 6.01
C GLY A 398 -13.18 -15.84 5.28
N GLN A 399 -12.28 -16.79 5.01
CA GLN A 399 -11.03 -16.66 4.24
C GLN A 399 -11.13 -17.29 2.85
N LEU A 400 -12.21 -18.03 2.56
CA LEU A 400 -12.43 -18.63 1.25
C LEU A 400 -12.57 -17.53 0.17
N THR A 401 -11.80 -17.63 -0.91
CA THR A 401 -11.80 -16.71 -2.05
C THR A 401 -11.87 -17.48 -3.36
N THR A 402 -12.07 -16.79 -4.48
CA THR A 402 -12.05 -17.40 -5.83
C THR A 402 -10.69 -18.00 -6.20
N ALA A 403 -9.60 -17.59 -5.54
CA ALA A 403 -8.27 -18.18 -5.75
C ALA A 403 -8.16 -19.64 -5.27
N HIS A 404 -9.03 -20.07 -4.35
CA HIS A 404 -9.03 -21.45 -3.83
C HIS A 404 -9.82 -22.44 -4.69
N VAL A 405 -10.45 -21.97 -5.78
CA VAL A 405 -11.29 -22.81 -6.63
C VAL A 405 -10.52 -23.99 -7.23
N GLU A 406 -9.31 -23.78 -7.76
CA GLU A 406 -8.53 -24.89 -8.33
C GLU A 406 -8.16 -25.94 -7.27
N ALA A 407 -7.77 -25.49 -6.07
CA ALA A 407 -7.48 -26.40 -4.96
C ALA A 407 -8.71 -27.20 -4.52
N LEU A 408 -9.90 -26.57 -4.52
CA LEU A 408 -11.16 -27.27 -4.26
C LEU A 408 -11.48 -28.30 -5.34
N THR A 409 -11.26 -27.97 -6.63
CA THR A 409 -11.47 -28.94 -7.72
C THR A 409 -10.53 -30.14 -7.60
N ALA A 410 -9.27 -29.91 -7.28
CA ALA A 410 -8.29 -30.98 -7.06
C ALA A 410 -8.67 -31.87 -5.86
N PHE A 411 -9.17 -31.26 -4.77
CA PHE A 411 -9.67 -32.00 -3.61
C PHE A 411 -10.86 -32.90 -3.95
N LEU A 412 -11.82 -32.42 -4.74
CA LEU A 412 -12.97 -33.20 -5.18
C LEU A 412 -12.56 -34.35 -6.12
N GLU A 413 -11.65 -34.09 -7.05
CA GLU A 413 -11.10 -35.11 -7.96
C GLU A 413 -10.35 -36.20 -7.18
N GLN A 414 -9.57 -35.81 -6.16
CA GLN A 414 -8.88 -36.75 -5.25
C GLN A 414 -9.87 -37.59 -4.45
N ALA A 415 -10.93 -36.98 -3.88
CA ALA A 415 -11.95 -37.70 -3.12
C ALA A 415 -12.66 -38.78 -3.96
N VAL A 416 -13.00 -38.47 -5.22
CA VAL A 416 -13.58 -39.46 -6.13
C VAL A 416 -12.55 -40.51 -6.54
N GLY A 417 -11.29 -40.13 -6.72
CA GLY A 417 -10.19 -41.05 -6.98
C GLY A 417 -10.01 -42.10 -5.88
N GLU A 418 -10.03 -41.70 -4.61
CA GLU A 418 -9.92 -42.63 -3.49
C GLU A 418 -11.17 -43.52 -3.34
N LEU A 419 -12.36 -42.97 -3.57
CA LEU A 419 -13.59 -43.75 -3.55
C LEU A 419 -13.62 -44.83 -4.65
N ALA A 420 -13.06 -44.53 -5.82
CA ALA A 420 -12.94 -45.48 -6.93
C ALA A 420 -12.07 -46.71 -6.60
N VAL A 421 -11.15 -46.60 -5.64
CA VAL A 421 -10.28 -47.70 -5.20
C VAL A 421 -11.03 -48.65 -4.25
N GLY A 422 -12.02 -48.15 -3.50
CA GLY A 422 -12.76 -48.90 -2.48
C GLY A 422 -14.16 -49.38 -2.89
N ALA A 423 -14.82 -48.74 -3.86
CA ALA A 423 -16.21 -49.02 -4.23
C ALA A 423 -16.34 -50.06 -5.37
N GLY A 424 -17.30 -50.99 -5.24
CA GLY A 424 -17.50 -52.11 -6.16
C GLY A 424 -18.31 -51.84 -7.44
N ASP A 425 -18.89 -50.65 -7.61
CA ASP A 425 -19.70 -50.32 -8.80
C ASP A 425 -19.03 -49.25 -9.68
N ALA A 426 -18.42 -49.70 -10.79
CA ALA A 426 -17.73 -48.83 -11.74
C ALA A 426 -18.64 -47.80 -12.42
N LYS A 427 -19.95 -48.06 -12.54
CA LYS A 427 -20.90 -47.09 -13.15
C LYS A 427 -21.22 -45.95 -12.20
N ALA A 428 -21.33 -46.23 -10.90
CA ALA A 428 -21.54 -45.22 -9.87
C ALA A 428 -20.35 -44.28 -9.76
N VAL A 429 -19.13 -44.83 -9.74
CA VAL A 429 -17.89 -44.06 -9.74
C VAL A 429 -17.79 -43.16 -10.97
N GLN A 430 -18.17 -43.66 -12.16
CA GLN A 430 -18.16 -42.86 -13.37
C GLN A 430 -19.18 -41.72 -13.33
N GLY A 431 -20.39 -41.96 -12.82
CA GLY A 431 -21.41 -40.92 -12.62
C GLY A 431 -20.94 -39.81 -11.66
N LEU A 432 -20.26 -40.18 -10.57
CA LEU A 432 -19.66 -39.22 -9.63
C LEU A 432 -18.52 -38.40 -10.27
N ARG A 433 -17.68 -39.02 -11.12
CA ARG A 433 -16.67 -38.29 -11.90
C ARG A 433 -17.28 -37.26 -12.83
N ASP A 434 -18.36 -37.64 -13.53
CA ASP A 434 -19.06 -36.72 -14.44
C ASP A 434 -19.69 -35.54 -13.66
N GLN A 435 -20.24 -35.78 -12.48
CA GLN A 435 -20.74 -34.73 -11.58
C GLN A 435 -19.64 -33.82 -11.05
N VAL A 436 -18.51 -34.36 -10.60
CA VAL A 436 -17.34 -33.55 -10.18
C VAL A 436 -16.82 -32.73 -11.35
N SER A 437 -16.75 -33.30 -12.55
CA SER A 437 -16.35 -32.57 -13.76
C SER A 437 -17.27 -31.37 -14.04
N LEU A 438 -18.60 -31.57 -13.97
CA LEU A 438 -19.57 -30.49 -14.14
C LEU A 438 -19.45 -29.41 -13.05
N ALA A 439 -19.33 -29.81 -11.79
CA ALA A 439 -19.13 -28.89 -10.67
C ALA A 439 -17.83 -28.10 -10.81
N SER A 440 -16.72 -28.76 -11.16
CA SER A 440 -15.42 -28.14 -11.41
C SER A 440 -15.46 -27.15 -12.57
N GLN A 441 -16.16 -27.47 -13.67
CA GLN A 441 -16.36 -26.52 -14.78
C GLN A 441 -17.14 -25.28 -14.33
N ALA A 442 -18.22 -25.46 -13.55
CA ALA A 442 -19.01 -24.35 -13.03
C ALA A 442 -18.21 -23.47 -12.05
N LEU A 443 -17.41 -24.08 -11.17
CA LEU A 443 -16.54 -23.38 -10.23
C LEU A 443 -15.45 -22.59 -10.97
N ARG A 444 -14.78 -23.20 -11.96
CA ARG A 444 -13.77 -22.51 -12.78
C ARG A 444 -14.38 -21.37 -13.59
N ALA A 445 -15.56 -21.58 -14.17
CA ALA A 445 -16.30 -20.52 -14.86
C ALA A 445 -16.63 -19.35 -13.92
N TYR A 446 -17.05 -19.64 -12.68
CA TYR A 446 -17.26 -18.62 -11.65
C TYR A 446 -15.96 -17.87 -11.30
N ALA A 447 -14.85 -18.59 -11.04
CA ALA A 447 -13.56 -17.98 -10.73
C ALA A 447 -13.01 -17.08 -11.86
N ALA A 448 -13.33 -17.42 -13.12
CA ALA A 448 -12.91 -16.68 -14.30
C ALA A 448 -13.79 -15.44 -14.61
N ARG A 449 -14.98 -15.29 -14.00
CA ARG A 449 -15.88 -14.17 -14.29
C ARG A 449 -15.27 -12.84 -13.85
N ASN A 450 -15.47 -11.82 -14.69
CA ASN A 450 -15.13 -10.44 -14.32
C ASN A 450 -16.07 -9.96 -13.20
N PRO A 451 -15.58 -9.25 -12.17
CA PRO A 451 -16.39 -8.60 -11.16
C PRO A 451 -17.54 -7.74 -11.71
N ALA A 452 -17.35 -7.11 -12.86
CA ALA A 452 -18.40 -6.35 -13.53
C ALA A 452 -19.59 -7.25 -13.93
N ASP A 453 -19.31 -8.46 -14.43
CA ASP A 453 -20.34 -9.43 -14.81
C ASP A 453 -20.96 -10.08 -13.57
N LEU A 454 -20.15 -10.41 -12.56
CA LEU A 454 -20.65 -10.85 -11.27
C LEU A 454 -21.60 -9.82 -10.66
N SER A 455 -21.30 -8.52 -10.79
CA SER A 455 -22.13 -7.47 -10.19
C SER A 455 -23.56 -7.38 -10.73
N ARG A 456 -23.86 -7.99 -11.89
CA ARG A 456 -25.20 -7.98 -12.51
C ARG A 456 -26.25 -8.75 -11.71
N GLY A 457 -25.82 -9.59 -10.77
CA GLY A 457 -26.70 -10.17 -9.76
C GLY A 457 -27.24 -11.56 -10.10
N ASP A 458 -26.78 -12.20 -11.19
CA ASP A 458 -27.13 -13.56 -11.58
C ASP A 458 -26.39 -14.60 -10.71
N TRP A 459 -26.63 -14.54 -9.40
CA TRP A 459 -25.94 -15.35 -8.39
C TRP A 459 -26.78 -16.59 -8.05
N PRO A 460 -26.27 -17.81 -8.30
CA PRO A 460 -26.76 -19.03 -7.68
C PRO A 460 -27.18 -18.89 -6.22
N SER A 461 -26.40 -18.17 -5.39
CA SER A 461 -26.70 -17.95 -3.96
C SER A 461 -27.99 -17.16 -3.69
N LYS A 462 -28.44 -16.29 -4.62
CA LYS A 462 -29.72 -15.55 -4.51
C LYS A 462 -30.92 -16.38 -4.90
N GLU A 463 -30.75 -17.36 -5.79
CA GLU A 463 -31.82 -18.24 -6.25
C GLU A 463 -32.16 -19.31 -5.20
N SER A 464 -31.22 -19.62 -4.31
CA SER A 464 -31.36 -20.55 -3.17
C SER A 464 -32.15 -19.97 -1.97
N GLY A 465 -33.20 -19.19 -2.22
CA GLY A 465 -34.32 -19.06 -1.27
C GLY A 465 -35.15 -20.37 -1.26
N PRO A 466 -36.09 -20.57 -0.31
CA PRO A 466 -36.93 -21.78 -0.25
C PRO A 466 -37.97 -21.72 -1.37
N ALA A 467 -37.52 -21.78 -2.62
CA ALA A 467 -38.36 -21.93 -3.76
C ALA A 467 -38.58 -23.43 -3.95
N ASP A 468 -39.82 -23.84 -3.67
CA ASP A 468 -40.54 -24.91 -4.37
C ASP A 468 -40.38 -24.76 -5.89
N ARG A 469 -39.18 -24.98 -6.40
CA ARG A 469 -38.99 -25.46 -7.75
C ARG A 469 -39.03 -26.97 -7.64
N GLU A 470 -40.21 -27.50 -7.95
CA GLU A 470 -40.38 -28.82 -8.54
C GLU A 470 -39.39 -28.97 -9.70
N PHE A 471 -38.14 -29.29 -9.37
CA PHE A 471 -37.31 -30.03 -10.29
C PHE A 471 -37.90 -31.43 -10.33
N LEU A 472 -38.63 -31.74 -11.39
CA LEU A 472 -38.92 -33.10 -11.80
C LEU A 472 -37.57 -33.82 -11.90
N VAL A 473 -37.26 -34.60 -10.85
CA VAL A 473 -36.03 -35.37 -10.59
C VAL A 473 -34.85 -34.54 -10.06
N ARG A 474 -34.69 -34.52 -8.73
CA ARG A 474 -33.43 -34.11 -8.06
C ARG A 474 -32.45 -35.30 -8.07
N ALA A 475 -31.14 -35.05 -7.95
CA ALA A 475 -30.14 -36.14 -7.88
C ALA A 475 -30.35 -37.10 -6.69
N ALA A 476 -31.05 -36.66 -5.64
CA ALA A 476 -31.55 -37.51 -4.55
C ALA A 476 -32.55 -38.57 -5.02
N ASP A 477 -33.23 -38.34 -6.15
CA ASP A 477 -34.26 -39.21 -6.71
C ASP A 477 -33.69 -40.22 -7.73
N TYR A 478 -32.43 -40.05 -8.19
CA TYR A 478 -31.82 -40.93 -9.20
C TYR A 478 -30.73 -41.88 -8.65
N TRP A 479 -30.16 -41.59 -7.48
CA TRP A 479 -29.06 -42.37 -6.91
C TRP A 479 -29.37 -42.83 -5.49
N LYS A 480 -29.10 -44.11 -5.19
CA LYS A 480 -29.26 -44.64 -3.83
C LYS A 480 -28.31 -43.86 -2.92
N GLY A 481 -28.82 -43.13 -1.93
CA GLY A 481 -28.07 -42.20 -1.07
C GLY A 481 -26.81 -42.74 -0.34
N LYS A 482 -26.48 -44.03 -0.51
CA LYS A 482 -25.27 -44.67 0.01
C LYS A 482 -23.99 -44.17 -0.68
N GLU A 483 -23.98 -44.00 -2.01
CA GLU A 483 -22.77 -43.63 -2.76
C GLU A 483 -22.35 -42.17 -2.52
N MET A 484 -23.34 -41.28 -2.38
CA MET A 484 -23.11 -39.89 -1.98
C MET A 484 -22.60 -39.80 -0.53
N GLU A 485 -23.13 -40.61 0.38
CA GLU A 485 -22.63 -40.68 1.75
C GLU A 485 -21.20 -41.25 1.80
N GLU A 486 -20.86 -42.22 0.95
CA GLU A 486 -19.48 -42.75 0.79
C GLU A 486 -18.51 -41.66 0.28
N LEU A 487 -18.96 -40.78 -0.61
CA LEU A 487 -18.16 -39.63 -1.04
C LEU A 487 -17.96 -38.61 0.09
N PHE A 488 -19.00 -38.33 0.87
CA PHE A 488 -18.88 -37.44 2.03
C PHE A 488 -17.99 -38.02 3.12
N THR A 489 -18.07 -39.32 3.39
CA THR A 489 -17.17 -39.97 4.36
C THR A 489 -15.73 -40.01 3.86
N THR A 490 -15.51 -40.21 2.56
CA THR A 490 -14.16 -40.15 1.96
C THR A 490 -13.57 -38.74 2.01
N ALA A 491 -14.35 -37.70 1.69
CA ALA A 491 -13.94 -36.31 1.83
C ALA A 491 -13.64 -35.94 3.29
N GLN A 492 -14.45 -36.45 4.22
CA GLN A 492 -14.20 -36.27 5.66
C GLN A 492 -12.95 -37.01 6.11
N ALA A 493 -12.73 -38.24 5.62
CA ALA A 493 -11.52 -39.03 5.89
C ALA A 493 -10.25 -38.33 5.37
N LEU A 494 -10.32 -37.73 4.17
CA LEU A 494 -9.27 -36.88 3.62
C LEU A 494 -8.97 -35.66 4.51
N SER A 495 -10.00 -35.04 5.08
CA SER A 495 -9.82 -33.92 6.03
C SER A 495 -9.27 -34.35 7.40
N SER A 496 -9.45 -35.63 7.78
CA SER A 496 -9.01 -36.19 9.07
C SER A 496 -7.70 -36.96 9.00
N ARG A 497 -7.14 -37.18 7.80
CA ARG A 497 -5.79 -37.73 7.68
C ARG A 497 -4.83 -36.68 8.26
N GLU A 498 -4.20 -37.01 9.40
CA GLU A 498 -3.12 -36.22 9.98
C GLU A 498 -2.21 -35.69 8.88
N SER A 499 -1.94 -34.39 8.89
CA SER A 499 -1.11 -33.76 7.89
C SER A 499 0.25 -34.47 7.85
N LEU A 500 0.86 -34.61 6.66
CA LEU A 500 2.20 -35.18 6.55
C LEU A 500 3.21 -34.39 7.41
N TYR A 501 2.94 -33.10 7.64
CA TYR A 501 3.66 -32.27 8.59
C TYR A 501 3.53 -32.74 10.04
N ASP A 502 2.32 -33.08 10.52
CA ASP A 502 2.13 -33.56 11.90
C ASP A 502 2.78 -34.92 12.12
N ARG A 503 2.75 -35.79 11.11
CA ARG A 503 3.47 -37.08 11.13
C ARG A 503 4.98 -36.90 11.11
N ALA A 504 5.49 -36.01 10.27
CA ALA A 504 6.92 -35.68 10.25
C ALA A 504 7.34 -35.04 11.59
N LYS A 505 6.53 -34.12 12.12
CA LYS A 505 6.74 -33.48 13.43
C LYS A 505 6.84 -34.52 14.52
N ALA A 506 5.93 -35.50 14.57
CA ALA A 506 5.98 -36.59 15.55
C ALA A 506 7.31 -37.36 15.50
N VAL A 507 7.80 -37.70 14.30
CA VAL A 507 9.09 -38.39 14.10
C VAL A 507 10.27 -37.54 14.58
N PHE A 508 10.29 -36.24 14.25
CA PHE A 508 11.35 -35.34 14.70
C PHE A 508 11.34 -35.12 16.21
N THR A 509 10.15 -34.98 16.82
CA THR A 509 10.02 -34.79 18.27
C THR A 509 10.34 -36.05 19.06
N GLU A 510 10.05 -37.24 18.53
CA GLU A 510 10.38 -38.52 19.18
C GLU A 510 11.90 -38.71 19.31
N HIS A 511 12.66 -38.29 18.31
CA HIS A 511 14.11 -38.51 18.26
C HIS A 511 14.95 -37.34 18.80
N LEU A 512 14.46 -36.10 18.70
CA LEU A 512 15.22 -34.89 19.08
C LEU A 512 14.54 -34.07 20.18
N GLY A 513 13.41 -34.52 20.74
CA GLY A 513 12.64 -33.77 21.73
C GLY A 513 12.11 -32.44 21.19
N ASP A 514 12.00 -31.44 22.05
CA ASP A 514 11.46 -30.10 21.71
C ASP A 514 12.27 -29.38 20.60
N ALA A 515 13.56 -29.73 20.45
CA ALA A 515 14.41 -29.19 19.39
C ALA A 515 14.02 -29.70 17.99
N GLY A 516 13.38 -30.87 17.90
CA GLY A 516 12.96 -31.49 16.64
C GLY A 516 11.94 -30.67 15.87
N GLU A 517 10.99 -30.02 16.55
CA GLU A 517 10.01 -29.14 15.89
C GLU A 517 10.67 -27.90 15.29
N SER A 518 11.66 -27.33 15.98
CA SER A 518 12.38 -26.14 15.52
C SER A 518 13.25 -26.45 14.29
N LEU A 519 13.87 -27.63 14.28
CA LEU A 519 14.66 -28.12 13.14
C LEU A 519 13.77 -28.37 11.92
N LEU A 520 12.63 -29.05 12.11
CA LEU A 520 11.65 -29.28 11.04
C LEU A 520 11.14 -27.99 10.40
N ARG A 521 10.80 -26.98 11.23
CA ARG A 521 10.37 -25.66 10.73
C ARG A 521 11.47 -24.93 9.96
N THR A 522 12.71 -25.06 10.40
CA THR A 522 13.86 -24.44 9.74
C THR A 522 14.09 -25.07 8.37
N GLU A 523 14.04 -26.40 8.27
CA GLU A 523 14.23 -27.11 7.00
C GLU A 523 13.08 -26.88 6.02
N LEU A 524 11.83 -26.79 6.50
CA LEU A 524 10.68 -26.38 5.68
C LEU A 524 10.86 -24.98 5.09
N THR A 525 11.34 -24.05 5.90
CA THR A 525 11.62 -22.67 5.46
C THR A 525 12.71 -22.66 4.38
N LYS A 526 13.76 -23.48 4.54
CA LYS A 526 14.84 -23.63 3.55
C LYS A 526 14.39 -24.33 2.25
N LEU A 527 13.35 -25.16 2.31
CA LEU A 527 12.71 -25.75 1.13
C LEU A 527 11.70 -24.81 0.46
N GLY A 528 11.39 -23.66 1.07
CA GLY A 528 10.39 -22.72 0.56
C GLY A 528 8.98 -23.30 0.56
N ARG A 529 8.72 -24.30 1.41
CA ARG A 529 7.44 -25.00 1.53
C ARG A 529 6.72 -24.57 2.80
N THR A 530 5.39 -24.49 2.75
CA THR A 530 4.56 -24.33 3.94
C THR A 530 4.14 -25.70 4.48
N PRO A 531 3.75 -25.82 5.77
CA PRO A 531 3.26 -27.09 6.34
C PRO A 531 2.11 -27.73 5.54
N ALA A 532 1.29 -26.92 4.86
CA ALA A 532 0.17 -27.37 4.05
C ALA A 532 0.58 -27.86 2.65
N ASP A 533 1.75 -27.44 2.15
CA ASP A 533 2.25 -27.78 0.80
C ASP A 533 3.20 -29.00 0.81
N LEU A 534 3.31 -29.71 1.94
CA LEU A 534 4.25 -30.80 2.12
C LEU A 534 3.81 -32.05 1.36
N GLY A 535 4.52 -32.39 0.28
CA GLY A 535 4.29 -33.62 -0.48
C GLY A 535 5.13 -34.81 0.02
N PRO A 536 4.79 -36.06 -0.34
CA PRO A 536 5.55 -37.25 0.02
C PRO A 536 7.02 -37.21 -0.44
N ALA A 537 7.27 -36.70 -1.66
CA ALA A 537 8.61 -36.53 -2.21
C ALA A 537 9.45 -35.44 -1.51
N ASP A 538 8.82 -34.55 -0.75
CA ASP A 538 9.52 -33.53 0.04
C ASP A 538 9.96 -34.09 1.41
N LEU A 539 9.43 -35.23 1.86
CA LEU A 539 9.84 -35.91 3.11
C LEU A 539 11.25 -36.51 3.01
N SER A 540 11.61 -37.10 1.87
CA SER A 540 12.98 -37.60 1.64
C SER A 540 14.00 -36.46 1.58
N ARG A 541 13.64 -35.33 0.96
CA ARG A 541 14.47 -34.12 0.94
C ARG A 541 14.63 -33.49 2.32
N LEU A 542 13.57 -33.49 3.13
CA LEU A 542 13.64 -33.06 4.53
C LEU A 542 14.56 -33.98 5.35
N ALA A 543 14.47 -35.29 5.14
CA ALA A 543 15.32 -36.27 5.80
C ALA A 543 16.81 -36.07 5.45
N ASP A 544 17.13 -35.90 4.16
CA ASP A 544 18.51 -35.70 3.72
C ASP A 544 19.11 -34.39 4.22
N ARG A 545 18.32 -33.30 4.24
CA ARG A 545 18.81 -32.00 4.74
C ARG A 545 18.94 -31.98 6.26
N ALA A 546 17.98 -32.56 6.98
CA ALA A 546 18.09 -32.73 8.42
C ALA A 546 19.31 -33.60 8.78
N ALA A 547 19.62 -34.64 7.98
CA ALA A 547 20.81 -35.46 8.17
C ALA A 547 22.10 -34.65 8.02
N VAL A 548 22.19 -33.77 7.01
CA VAL A 548 23.34 -32.88 6.82
C VAL A 548 23.52 -31.93 8.00
N ASP A 549 22.44 -31.26 8.43
CA ASP A 549 22.51 -30.28 9.52
C ASP A 549 22.81 -30.94 10.87
N LEU A 550 22.23 -32.11 11.15
CA LEU A 550 22.50 -32.89 12.37
C LEU A 550 23.90 -33.51 12.36
N ALA A 551 24.44 -33.88 11.19
CA ALA A 551 25.83 -34.33 11.06
C ALA A 551 26.82 -33.19 11.35
N VAL A 552 26.55 -31.98 10.84
CA VAL A 552 27.34 -30.78 11.17
C VAL A 552 27.28 -30.48 12.67
N MET A 553 26.13 -30.68 13.32
CA MET A 553 26.03 -30.55 14.78
C MET A 553 26.82 -31.64 15.51
N ALA A 554 26.81 -32.88 15.04
CA ALA A 554 27.58 -33.98 15.63
C ALA A 554 29.09 -33.74 15.56
N ASP A 555 29.59 -33.13 14.48
CA ASP A 555 31.01 -32.79 14.31
C ASP A 555 31.52 -31.77 15.35
N VAL A 556 30.63 -30.96 15.92
CA VAL A 556 30.92 -29.94 16.94
C VAL A 556 30.82 -30.49 18.37
N VAL A 557 30.25 -31.68 18.57
CA VAL A 557 30.09 -32.29 19.90
C VAL A 557 31.36 -33.06 20.26
N ASP A 558 32.06 -32.70 21.35
CA ASP A 558 33.32 -33.36 21.74
C ASP A 558 33.15 -34.70 22.49
N VAL A 559 31.90 -35.16 22.67
CA VAL A 559 31.57 -36.39 23.40
C VAL A 559 31.24 -37.52 22.41
N PRO A 560 32.07 -38.58 22.31
CA PRO A 560 31.87 -39.66 21.33
C PRO A 560 30.53 -40.38 21.44
N GLN A 561 30.04 -40.60 22.66
CA GLN A 561 28.75 -41.27 22.91
C GLN A 561 27.56 -40.46 22.38
N GLU A 562 27.63 -39.12 22.42
CA GLU A 562 26.57 -38.26 21.89
C GLU A 562 26.65 -38.13 20.37
N ARG A 563 27.85 -38.23 19.76
CA ARG A 563 27.98 -38.35 18.30
C ARG A 563 27.29 -39.59 17.76
N ASP A 564 27.54 -40.75 18.38
CA ASP A 564 26.93 -42.02 17.98
C ASP A 564 25.40 -42.01 18.15
N ARG A 565 24.91 -41.34 19.22
CA ARG A 565 23.48 -41.15 19.46
C ARG A 565 22.82 -40.27 18.40
N ILE A 566 23.45 -39.16 18.01
CA ILE A 566 22.95 -38.27 16.95
C ILE A 566 22.95 -39.00 15.60
N ALA A 567 24.01 -39.74 15.27
CA ALA A 567 24.09 -40.53 14.04
C ALA A 567 22.98 -41.60 13.97
N ALA A 568 22.70 -42.30 15.08
CA ALA A 568 21.60 -43.27 15.15
C ALA A 568 20.21 -42.60 15.02
N ALA A 569 20.03 -41.41 15.61
CA ALA A 569 18.80 -40.65 15.49
C ALA A 569 18.56 -40.18 14.04
N VAL A 570 19.59 -39.71 13.35
CA VAL A 570 19.54 -39.30 11.93
C VAL A 570 19.09 -40.46 11.04
N GLU A 571 19.69 -41.63 11.21
CA GLU A 571 19.35 -42.80 10.40
C GLU A 571 17.94 -43.33 10.69
N SER A 572 17.46 -43.19 11.94
CA SER A 572 16.09 -43.53 12.32
C SER A 572 15.06 -42.56 11.74
N ILE A 573 15.33 -41.25 11.82
CA ILE A 573 14.50 -40.20 11.21
C ILE A 573 14.39 -40.43 9.69
N ARG A 574 15.53 -40.69 9.03
CA ARG A 574 15.59 -40.94 7.59
C ARG A 574 14.75 -42.14 7.18
N ARG A 575 14.89 -43.28 7.87
CA ARG A 575 14.08 -44.48 7.61
C ARG A 575 12.59 -44.23 7.83
N ARG A 576 12.21 -43.59 8.95
CA ARG A 576 10.79 -43.33 9.25
C ARG A 576 10.15 -42.32 8.29
N LEU A 577 10.87 -41.28 7.88
CA LEU A 577 10.37 -40.32 6.89
C LEU A 577 10.27 -40.94 5.49
N ALA A 578 11.17 -41.86 5.12
CA ALA A 578 11.07 -42.63 3.87
C ALA A 578 9.82 -43.52 3.86
N THR A 579 9.53 -44.22 4.96
CA THR A 579 8.29 -45.03 5.09
C THR A 579 7.03 -44.17 5.04
N LEU A 580 7.07 -42.93 5.55
CA LEU A 580 5.96 -41.98 5.46
C LEU A 580 5.80 -41.38 4.04
N GLY A 581 6.89 -41.32 3.27
CA GLY A 581 6.92 -40.85 1.89
C GLY A 581 6.48 -41.87 0.85
N GLY A 582 6.31 -43.14 1.24
CA GLY A 582 5.96 -44.24 0.34
C GLY A 582 7.15 -44.84 -0.42
N ASP A 583 8.39 -44.51 -0.02
CA ASP A 583 9.60 -45.16 -0.53
C ASP A 583 9.84 -46.45 0.28
N ASP A 584 8.98 -47.45 0.09
CA ASP A 584 9.31 -48.83 0.42
C ASP A 584 9.98 -49.46 -0.82
N LEU A 585 11.00 -50.28 -0.55
CA LEU A 585 11.60 -51.24 -1.48
C LEU A 585 10.57 -52.05 -2.28
#